data_AF-A0A6N6KBE9-F1
#
_entry.id   AF-A0A6N6KBE9-F1
#
_cell.length_a   1.000
_cell.length_b   1.000
_cell.length_c   1.000
_cell.angle_alpha   90.00
_cell.angle_beta   90.00
_cell.angle_gamma   90.00
#
_symmetry.space_group_name_H-M   'P 1'
#
loop_
_entity.id
_entity.type
_entity.pdbx_description
1 polymer ?
#
loop_
_entity_poly.entity_id
_entity_poly.type
_entity_poly.pdbx_seq_one_letter_code
_entity_poly.pdbx_strand_id
1 'polypeptide(L)'
;DYSTWDWPEKKERNFELIKYFFQKIGFRLLLNESVVIEEHGQQLAIAGVENWGHPPFKQYGDLGKTLENIQDIPFKILLSHDPSHWKEEVIRDTDIALTLSGHTHGMQAGINLKNRKWSPIQYKYEHWSGLYQEGEQYLYVNHGLGWLGFPGRLGMRPEITCLELVCGEEG
;
A
#
# COMPACT_ATOMS: atom_id res chain seq x y z
N ASP A 1 -8.63 -13.01 7.06
CA ASP A 1 -9.94 -12.56 7.58
C ASP A 1 -11.17 -12.92 6.75
N TYR A 2 -11.04 -13.36 5.50
CA TYR A 2 -12.19 -13.54 4.58
C TYR A 2 -12.62 -15.00 4.39
N SER A 3 -12.28 -15.87 5.35
CA SER A 3 -12.60 -17.29 5.33
C SER A 3 -13.30 -17.68 6.61
N THR A 4 -14.18 -18.67 6.55
CA THR A 4 -14.76 -19.29 7.74
C THR A 4 -13.73 -20.20 8.38
N TRP A 5 -13.54 -20.06 9.69
CA TRP A 5 -12.62 -20.87 10.47
C TRP A 5 -13.41 -21.65 11.50
N ASP A 6 -13.09 -22.94 11.67
CA ASP A 6 -13.77 -23.77 12.67
C ASP A 6 -13.55 -23.24 14.09
N TRP A 7 -12.33 -22.72 14.37
CA TRP A 7 -11.93 -22.20 15.68
C TRP A 7 -10.91 -21.05 15.54
N PRO A 8 -10.87 -20.09 16.48
CA PRO A 8 -9.91 -18.97 16.46
C PRO A 8 -8.44 -19.38 16.34
N GLU A 9 -8.05 -20.48 16.97
CA GLU A 9 -6.67 -20.99 16.99
C GLU A 9 -6.19 -21.43 15.61
N LYS A 10 -7.11 -21.94 14.76
CA LYS A 10 -6.76 -22.30 13.37
C LYS A 10 -6.46 -21.06 12.54
N LYS A 11 -7.23 -19.98 12.75
CA LYS A 11 -6.99 -18.70 12.09
C LYS A 11 -5.62 -18.14 12.49
N GLU A 12 -5.33 -18.13 13.79
CA GLU A 12 -4.06 -17.64 14.33
C GLU A 12 -2.89 -18.45 13.78
N ARG A 13 -2.98 -19.79 13.84
CA ARG A 13 -1.95 -20.68 13.28
C ARG A 13 -1.73 -20.43 11.79
N ASN A 14 -2.78 -20.22 11.02
CA ASN A 14 -2.64 -19.89 9.60
C ASN A 14 -1.92 -18.56 9.39
N PHE A 15 -2.22 -17.55 10.21
CA PHE A 15 -1.56 -16.25 10.13
C PHE A 15 -0.07 -16.36 10.47
N GLU A 16 0.29 -17.09 11.51
CA GLU A 16 1.69 -17.37 11.88
C GLU A 16 2.44 -18.13 10.78
N LEU A 17 1.80 -19.09 10.12
CA LEU A 17 2.39 -19.80 8.98
C LEU A 17 2.67 -18.87 7.80
N ILE A 18 1.79 -17.89 7.54
CA ILE A 18 2.00 -16.88 6.49
C ILE A 18 3.20 -15.99 6.84
N LYS A 19 3.27 -15.48 8.07
CA LYS A 19 4.42 -14.68 8.54
C LYS A 19 5.73 -15.44 8.39
N TYR A 20 5.75 -16.68 8.85
CA TYR A 20 6.91 -17.57 8.73
C TYR A 20 7.31 -17.81 7.28
N PHE A 21 6.34 -18.01 6.38
CA PHE A 21 6.62 -18.19 4.96
C PHE A 21 7.34 -16.97 4.36
N PHE A 22 6.80 -15.76 4.57
CA PHE A 22 7.43 -14.52 4.06
C PHE A 22 8.85 -14.35 4.58
N GLN A 23 9.07 -14.60 5.87
CA GLN A 23 10.41 -14.57 6.45
C GLN A 23 11.35 -15.58 5.76
N LYS A 24 10.87 -16.81 5.48
CA LYS A 24 11.67 -17.87 4.85
C LYS A 24 12.07 -17.57 3.41
N ILE A 25 11.26 -16.80 2.68
CA ILE A 25 11.58 -16.38 1.31
C ILE A 25 12.33 -15.04 1.24
N GLY A 26 12.78 -14.51 2.39
CA GLY A 26 13.60 -13.31 2.46
C GLY A 26 12.82 -11.99 2.48
N PHE A 27 11.50 -12.03 2.66
CA PHE A 27 10.68 -10.84 2.79
C PHE A 27 10.51 -10.46 4.26
N ARG A 28 10.74 -9.17 4.57
CA ARG A 28 10.37 -8.59 5.86
C ARG A 28 8.93 -8.09 5.76
N LEU A 29 8.03 -8.75 6.46
CA LEU A 29 6.67 -8.25 6.63
C LEU A 29 6.69 -7.09 7.63
N LEU A 30 6.01 -6.00 7.31
CA LEU A 30 5.86 -4.84 8.20
C LEU A 30 4.41 -4.77 8.66
N LEU A 31 4.16 -5.05 9.94
CA LEU A 31 2.82 -5.08 10.53
C LEU A 31 2.67 -3.97 11.58
N ASN A 32 2.29 -2.78 11.12
CA ASN A 32 2.35 -1.55 11.92
C ASN A 32 3.79 -1.30 12.42
N GLU A 33 4.74 -1.46 11.50
CA GLU A 33 6.17 -1.42 11.75
C GLU A 33 6.88 -0.58 10.69
N SER A 34 8.06 -0.10 11.04
CA SER A 34 8.93 0.66 10.14
C SER A 34 10.37 0.15 10.15
N VAL A 35 11.09 0.46 9.09
CA VAL A 35 12.53 0.21 8.94
C VAL A 35 13.18 1.45 8.36
N VAL A 36 14.34 1.82 8.89
CA VAL A 36 15.20 2.84 8.31
C VAL A 36 16.22 2.17 7.41
N ILE A 37 16.34 2.68 6.19
CA ILE A 37 17.39 2.34 5.23
C ILE A 37 18.34 3.52 5.21
N GLU A 38 19.62 3.25 5.39
CA GLU A 38 20.68 4.24 5.30
C GLU A 38 21.60 3.88 4.15
N GLU A 39 21.82 4.84 3.25
CA GLU A 39 22.62 4.67 2.05
C GLU A 39 23.39 5.97 1.81
N HIS A 40 24.72 5.91 1.70
CA HIS A 40 25.60 7.08 1.52
C HIS A 40 25.37 8.22 2.56
N GLY A 41 25.00 7.88 3.80
CA GLY A 41 24.73 8.85 4.87
C GLY A 41 23.37 9.55 4.76
N GLN A 42 22.52 9.15 3.80
CA GLN A 42 21.14 9.58 3.70
C GLN A 42 20.22 8.50 4.28
N GLN A 43 19.16 8.93 4.95
CA GLN A 43 18.20 8.04 5.59
C GLN A 43 16.82 8.16 4.94
N LEU A 44 16.21 7.00 4.70
CA LEU A 44 14.85 6.81 4.23
C LEU A 44 14.15 5.85 5.19
N ALA A 45 12.93 6.15 5.60
CA ALA A 45 12.09 5.20 6.32
C ALA A 45 11.09 4.53 5.38
N ILE A 46 10.96 3.20 5.50
CA ILE A 46 9.84 2.45 4.94
C ILE A 46 8.93 2.02 6.09
N ALA A 47 7.71 2.53 6.08
CA ALA A 47 6.65 2.23 7.02
C ALA A 47 5.64 1.26 6.39
N GLY A 48 5.15 0.28 7.14
CA GLY A 48 4.09 -0.61 6.68
C GLY A 48 2.99 -0.75 7.72
N VAL A 49 1.78 -0.37 7.34
CA VAL A 49 0.58 -0.52 8.17
C VAL A 49 -0.16 -1.81 7.84
N GLU A 50 -0.81 -2.39 8.84
CA GLU A 50 -1.76 -3.48 8.60
C GLU A 50 -3.01 -3.00 7.84
N ASN A 51 -3.92 -3.91 7.53
CA ASN A 51 -5.10 -3.61 6.72
C ASN A 51 -5.90 -2.44 7.32
N TRP A 52 -6.14 -1.41 6.51
CA TRP A 52 -6.96 -0.26 6.87
C TRP A 52 -8.11 -0.17 5.85
N GLY A 53 -9.13 -1.02 6.00
CA GLY A 53 -10.24 -1.05 5.05
C GLY A 53 -11.55 -0.56 5.68
N HIS A 54 -12.37 0.15 4.91
CA HIS A 54 -13.72 0.52 5.37
C HIS A 54 -14.62 -0.72 5.56
N PRO A 55 -15.61 -0.69 6.46
CA PRO A 55 -16.58 -1.78 6.63
C PRO A 55 -17.13 -2.26 5.27
N PRO A 56 -17.15 -3.58 5.01
CA PRO A 56 -17.00 -4.70 5.95
C PRO A 56 -15.55 -5.16 6.21
N PHE A 57 -14.54 -4.49 5.64
CA PHE A 57 -13.15 -4.84 5.84
C PHE A 57 -12.67 -4.41 7.24
N LYS A 58 -11.65 -5.11 7.77
CA LYS A 58 -11.13 -4.86 9.11
C LYS A 58 -10.12 -3.69 9.08
N GLN A 59 -10.08 -2.92 10.17
CA GLN A 59 -9.03 -1.93 10.40
C GLN A 59 -8.14 -2.43 11.53
N TYR A 60 -6.93 -2.86 11.17
CA TYR A 60 -5.84 -3.23 12.07
C TYR A 60 -4.66 -2.26 11.94
N GLY A 61 -4.67 -1.40 10.92
CA GLY A 61 -3.66 -0.36 10.73
C GLY A 61 -3.60 0.60 11.92
N ASP A 62 -2.39 0.86 12.40
CA ASP A 62 -2.08 1.81 13.47
C ASP A 62 -0.92 2.69 12.98
N LEU A 63 -1.27 3.83 12.37
CA LEU A 63 -0.28 4.73 11.77
C LEU A 63 0.62 5.36 12.84
N GLY A 64 0.04 5.76 13.99
CA GLY A 64 0.78 6.34 15.10
C GLY A 64 1.89 5.41 15.59
N LYS A 65 1.57 4.13 15.85
CA LYS A 65 2.55 3.10 16.22
C LYS A 65 3.60 2.88 15.13
N THR A 66 3.17 2.87 13.87
CA THR A 66 4.07 2.64 12.73
C THR A 66 5.14 3.73 12.61
N LEU A 67 4.76 4.98 12.91
CA LEU A 67 5.62 6.16 12.79
C LEU A 67 6.44 6.47 14.04
N GLU A 68 6.12 5.86 15.19
CA GLU A 68 6.70 6.18 16.50
C GLU A 68 8.24 6.28 16.49
N ASN A 69 8.92 5.35 15.80
CA ASN A 69 10.38 5.23 15.79
C ASN A 69 11.07 5.89 14.58
N ILE A 70 10.32 6.57 13.71
CA ILE A 70 10.86 7.20 12.49
C ILE A 70 10.50 8.67 12.35
N GLN A 71 9.98 9.30 13.42
CA GLN A 71 9.53 10.71 13.40
C GLN A 71 10.61 11.65 12.84
N ASP A 72 11.87 11.47 13.26
CA ASP A 72 13.00 12.31 12.86
C ASP A 72 13.58 12.00 11.46
N ILE A 73 13.06 10.97 10.77
CA ILE A 73 13.56 10.58 9.44
C ILE A 73 12.91 11.47 8.37
N PRO A 74 13.68 12.23 7.57
CA PRO A 74 13.13 13.30 6.73
C PRO A 74 12.34 12.80 5.53
N PHE A 75 12.63 11.59 5.03
CA PHE A 75 11.93 11.01 3.88
C PHE A 75 11.31 9.67 4.27
N LYS A 76 9.98 9.58 4.15
CA LYS A 76 9.19 8.42 4.57
C LYS A 76 8.35 7.90 3.41
N ILE A 77 8.42 6.59 3.18
CA ILE A 77 7.54 5.86 2.27
C ILE A 77 6.60 4.99 3.09
N LEU A 78 5.29 5.15 2.89
CA LEU A 78 4.26 4.32 3.52
C LEU A 78 3.80 3.23 2.55
N LEU A 79 3.80 1.99 3.01
CA LEU A 79 3.14 0.86 2.37
C LEU A 79 1.78 0.66 3.03
N SER A 80 0.71 0.98 2.29
CA SER A 80 -0.67 0.81 2.78
C SER A 80 -1.54 0.24 1.67
N HIS A 81 -2.22 -0.87 1.93
CA HIS A 81 -2.93 -1.58 0.88
C HIS A 81 -4.19 -0.87 0.36
N ASP A 82 -4.88 -0.08 1.18
CA ASP A 82 -6.12 0.60 0.79
C ASP A 82 -5.85 2.09 0.51
N PRO A 83 -6.10 2.59 -0.71
CA PRO A 83 -5.82 3.98 -1.05
C PRO A 83 -6.73 4.97 -0.32
N SER A 84 -7.86 4.54 0.25
CA SER A 84 -8.69 5.39 1.10
C SER A 84 -7.98 5.82 2.38
N HIS A 85 -7.09 4.99 2.93
CA HIS A 85 -6.30 5.32 4.12
C HIS A 85 -5.48 6.61 3.93
N TRP A 86 -4.97 6.85 2.73
CA TRP A 86 -4.18 8.05 2.42
C TRP A 86 -4.96 9.34 2.69
N LYS A 87 -6.19 9.43 2.19
CA LYS A 87 -7.04 10.62 2.34
C LYS A 87 -7.54 10.81 3.77
N GLU A 88 -7.85 9.71 4.45
CA GLU A 88 -8.52 9.74 5.74
C GLU A 88 -7.54 10.03 6.90
N GLU A 89 -6.33 9.48 6.85
CA GLU A 89 -5.37 9.54 7.98
C GLU A 89 -4.02 10.15 7.60
N VAL A 90 -3.50 9.86 6.39
CA VAL A 90 -2.10 10.18 6.05
C VAL A 90 -1.88 11.66 5.70
N ILE A 91 -2.70 12.21 4.78
CA ILE A 91 -2.47 13.57 4.23
C ILE A 91 -2.65 14.71 5.24
N ARG A 92 -3.28 14.44 6.38
CA ARG A 92 -3.66 15.49 7.34
C ARG A 92 -2.59 15.72 8.39
N ASP A 93 -2.07 14.64 8.96
CA ASP A 93 -1.35 14.66 10.23
C ASP A 93 0.07 14.07 10.12
N THR A 94 0.60 13.89 8.89
CA THR A 94 1.92 13.28 8.68
C THR A 94 2.78 14.03 7.67
N ASP A 95 4.08 13.74 7.69
CA ASP A 95 5.09 14.19 6.74
C ASP A 95 5.51 13.07 5.76
N ILE A 96 4.61 12.11 5.51
CA ILE A 96 4.88 11.01 4.59
C ILE A 96 4.93 11.54 3.15
N ALA A 97 6.11 11.45 2.54
CA ALA A 97 6.32 11.92 1.17
C ALA A 97 5.60 11.06 0.13
N LEU A 98 5.60 9.73 0.30
CA LEU A 98 5.06 8.80 -0.69
C LEU A 98 4.32 7.63 -0.05
N THR A 99 3.05 7.44 -0.42
CA THR A 99 2.25 6.26 -0.09
C THR A 99 2.13 5.35 -1.31
N LEU A 100 2.47 4.08 -1.15
CA LEU A 100 2.34 3.04 -2.16
C LEU A 100 1.17 2.13 -1.78
N SER A 101 0.14 2.12 -2.63
CA SER A 101 -1.06 1.33 -2.44
C SER A 101 -1.32 0.37 -3.59
N GLY A 102 -1.90 -0.77 -3.23
CA GLY A 102 -2.65 -1.60 -4.17
C GLY A 102 -4.12 -1.22 -4.12
N HIS A 103 -4.96 -1.91 -4.89
CA HIS A 103 -6.39 -2.02 -4.58
C HIS A 103 -6.99 -3.20 -5.37
N THR A 104 -8.29 -3.15 -5.68
CA THR A 104 -9.13 -4.12 -6.43
C THR A 104 -8.66 -4.50 -7.84
N HIS A 105 -7.42 -4.21 -8.22
CA HIS A 105 -6.87 -4.42 -9.57
C HIS A 105 -7.70 -3.72 -10.66
N GLY A 106 -8.30 -2.57 -10.33
CA GLY A 106 -9.24 -1.86 -11.22
C GLY A 106 -10.50 -2.67 -11.54
N MET A 107 -11.01 -3.46 -10.59
CA MET A 107 -12.05 -4.49 -10.82
C MET A 107 -11.71 -5.49 -11.93
N GLN A 108 -10.43 -5.60 -12.30
CA GLN A 108 -9.95 -6.40 -13.42
C GLN A 108 -10.56 -6.01 -14.78
N ALA A 109 -11.18 -4.84 -14.89
CA ALA A 109 -11.84 -4.38 -16.09
C ALA A 109 -11.75 -2.86 -16.25
N GLY A 110 -11.32 -2.40 -17.41
CA GLY A 110 -11.30 -0.99 -17.74
C GLY A 110 -10.66 -0.69 -19.09
N ILE A 111 -10.55 0.59 -19.41
CA ILE A 111 -9.93 1.12 -20.61
C ILE A 111 -8.72 1.92 -20.14
N ASN A 112 -7.53 1.56 -20.62
CA ASN A 112 -6.30 2.30 -20.39
C ASN A 112 -5.72 2.75 -21.73
N LEU A 113 -6.12 3.94 -22.16
CA LEU A 113 -5.61 4.63 -23.34
C LEU A 113 -4.67 5.75 -22.91
N LYS A 114 -3.72 6.15 -23.77
CA LYS A 114 -2.66 7.13 -23.46
C LYS A 114 -3.11 8.35 -22.65
N ASN A 115 -4.31 8.89 -22.93
CA ASN A 115 -4.84 10.09 -22.26
C ASN A 115 -6.13 9.84 -21.48
N ARG A 116 -6.61 8.59 -21.39
CA ARG A 116 -7.89 8.26 -20.75
C ARG A 116 -7.80 6.91 -20.06
N LYS A 117 -7.91 6.95 -18.74
CA LYS A 117 -8.11 5.78 -17.89
C LYS A 117 -9.56 5.77 -17.43
N TRP A 118 -10.23 4.63 -17.58
CA TRP A 118 -11.60 4.42 -17.11
C TRP A 118 -11.73 3.01 -16.57
N SER A 119 -12.41 2.84 -15.44
CA SER A 119 -12.83 1.54 -14.91
C SER A 119 -14.09 1.75 -14.07
N PRO A 120 -15.00 0.75 -13.96
CA PRO A 120 -16.15 0.85 -13.08
C PRO A 120 -15.79 1.19 -11.63
N ILE A 121 -14.56 0.87 -11.20
CA ILE A 121 -14.07 1.17 -9.85
C ILE A 121 -14.09 2.68 -9.52
N GLN A 122 -13.94 3.56 -10.51
CA GLN A 122 -13.83 5.00 -10.31
C GLN A 122 -15.11 5.63 -9.71
N TYR A 123 -16.26 4.96 -9.89
CA TYR A 123 -17.53 5.41 -9.34
C TYR A 123 -17.68 5.09 -7.86
N LYS A 124 -16.77 4.27 -7.32
CA LYS A 124 -16.73 3.86 -5.91
C LYS A 124 -15.51 4.40 -5.18
N TYR A 125 -14.37 4.52 -5.86
CA TYR A 125 -13.11 4.99 -5.27
C TYR A 125 -12.53 6.13 -6.11
N GLU A 126 -12.22 7.23 -5.44
CA GLU A 126 -11.58 8.42 -6.00
C GLU A 126 -10.15 8.10 -6.47
N HIS A 127 -9.38 7.45 -5.61
CA HIS A 127 -8.01 7.00 -5.87
C HIS A 127 -8.01 5.53 -6.26
N TRP A 128 -7.81 5.24 -7.54
CA TRP A 128 -7.95 3.86 -8.06
C TRP A 128 -6.87 3.44 -9.06
N SER A 129 -6.09 4.38 -9.62
CA SER A 129 -4.99 4.06 -10.55
C SER A 129 -4.01 5.22 -10.71
N GLY A 130 -2.71 4.92 -10.60
CA GLY A 130 -1.63 5.85 -10.92
C GLY A 130 -1.25 6.78 -9.77
N LEU A 131 -0.60 7.89 -10.13
CA LEU A 131 -0.04 8.86 -9.19
C LEU A 131 -1.05 9.99 -8.91
N TYR A 132 -1.23 10.28 -7.63
CA TYR A 132 -2.00 11.39 -7.09
C TYR A 132 -1.09 12.21 -6.18
N GLN A 133 -1.38 13.50 -6.05
CA GLN A 133 -0.59 14.43 -5.25
C GLN A 133 -1.51 15.38 -4.48
N GLU A 134 -1.20 15.60 -3.20
CA GLU A 134 -1.81 16.64 -2.39
C GLU A 134 -0.72 17.32 -1.55
N GLY A 135 -0.49 18.61 -1.81
CA GLY A 135 0.66 19.33 -1.25
C GLY A 135 1.97 18.66 -1.67
N GLU A 136 2.80 18.31 -0.68
CA GLU A 136 4.08 17.62 -0.85
C GLU A 136 3.98 16.09 -0.75
N GLN A 137 2.77 15.56 -0.53
CA GLN A 137 2.54 14.13 -0.38
C GLN A 137 2.03 13.50 -1.67
N TYR A 138 2.49 12.29 -1.95
CA TYR A 138 2.12 11.51 -3.12
C TYR A 138 1.43 10.20 -2.73
N LEU A 139 0.45 9.78 -3.51
CA LEU A 139 -0.14 8.44 -3.48
C LEU A 139 0.03 7.78 -4.84
N TYR A 140 0.61 6.59 -4.87
CA TYR A 140 0.68 5.78 -6.06
C TYR A 140 -0.14 4.50 -5.91
N VAL A 141 -1.17 4.35 -6.75
CA VAL A 141 -2.07 3.19 -6.76
C VAL A 141 -1.70 2.25 -7.91
N ASN A 142 -1.10 1.11 -7.57
CA ASN A 142 -0.70 0.07 -8.51
C ASN A 142 -1.84 -0.94 -8.77
N HIS A 143 -1.95 -1.44 -10.01
CA HIS A 143 -2.99 -2.42 -10.39
C HIS A 143 -2.73 -3.86 -9.91
N GLY A 144 -1.61 -4.11 -9.24
CA GLY A 144 -1.17 -5.41 -8.78
C GLY A 144 -0.81 -6.38 -9.91
N LEU A 145 -0.24 -7.52 -9.52
CA LEU A 145 0.12 -8.61 -10.43
C LEU A 145 -0.91 -9.74 -10.47
N GLY A 146 -1.70 -9.90 -9.40
CA GLY A 146 -2.60 -11.03 -9.21
C GLY A 146 -3.98 -10.86 -9.85
N TRP A 147 -4.96 -11.59 -9.34
CA TRP A 147 -6.36 -11.49 -9.76
C TRP A 147 -7.28 -11.72 -8.56
N LEU A 148 -8.54 -11.28 -8.67
CA LEU A 148 -9.54 -11.42 -7.61
C LEU A 148 -10.70 -12.31 -8.11
N GLY A 149 -10.77 -13.56 -7.63
CA GLY A 149 -11.83 -14.52 -7.94
C GLY A 149 -11.81 -15.06 -9.38
N PHE A 150 -11.86 -14.19 -10.38
CA PHE A 150 -11.76 -14.54 -11.80
C PHE A 150 -10.35 -14.28 -12.34
N PRO A 151 -9.66 -15.26 -12.96
CA PRO A 151 -8.29 -15.13 -13.43
C PRO A 151 -8.16 -14.43 -14.79
N GLY A 152 -8.91 -13.35 -15.01
CA GLY A 152 -8.88 -12.60 -16.27
C GLY A 152 -8.95 -11.10 -16.03
N ARG A 153 -8.27 -10.35 -16.90
CA ARG A 153 -8.25 -8.88 -16.88
C ARG A 153 -8.57 -8.32 -18.27
N LEU A 154 -9.49 -7.37 -18.36
CA LEU A 154 -9.84 -6.68 -19.60
C LEU A 154 -9.36 -5.23 -19.54
N GLY A 155 -8.37 -4.89 -20.37
CA GLY A 155 -7.81 -3.53 -20.45
C GLY A 155 -7.13 -2.99 -19.18
N MET A 156 -6.93 -3.84 -18.18
CA MET A 156 -6.20 -3.56 -16.93
C MET A 156 -5.05 -4.55 -16.75
N ARG A 157 -3.97 -4.39 -17.52
CA ARG A 157 -2.84 -5.34 -17.50
C ARG A 157 -2.15 -5.37 -16.11
N PRO A 158 -1.56 -6.52 -15.72
CA PRO A 158 -0.64 -6.57 -14.58
C PRO A 158 0.46 -5.52 -14.72
N GLU A 159 0.89 -4.93 -13.60
CA GLU A 159 1.82 -3.81 -13.60
C GLU A 159 2.96 -4.04 -12.60
N ILE A 160 4.20 -3.88 -13.07
CA ILE A 160 5.38 -3.73 -12.23
C ILE A 160 5.84 -2.28 -12.38
N THR A 161 5.88 -1.55 -11.28
CA THR A 161 6.31 -0.15 -11.27
C THR A 161 7.74 -0.07 -10.78
N CYS A 162 8.58 0.63 -11.54
CA CYS A 162 9.89 1.06 -11.09
C CYS A 162 9.77 2.53 -10.66
N LEU A 163 10.09 2.82 -9.39
CA LEU A 163 10.19 4.18 -8.87
C LEU A 163 11.66 4.46 -8.60
N GLU A 164 12.18 5.49 -9.25
CA GLU A 164 13.53 5.97 -9.04
C GLU A 164 13.47 7.17 -8.09
N LEU A 165 14.15 7.05 -6.95
CA LEU A 165 14.29 8.15 -5.99
C LEU A 165 15.57 8.88 -6.32
N VAL A 166 15.47 10.19 -6.49
CA VAL A 166 16.60 11.09 -6.74
C VAL A 166 16.74 12.05 -5.56
N CYS A 167 17.97 12.37 -5.18
CA CYS A 167 18.19 13.48 -4.26
C CYS A 167 17.69 14.76 -4.94
N GLY A 168 16.94 15.59 -4.23
CA GLY A 168 16.60 16.92 -4.73
C GLY A 168 17.88 17.72 -4.96
N GLU A 169 18.00 18.37 -6.11
CA GLU A 169 19.03 19.40 -6.29
C GLU A 169 18.64 20.60 -5.41
N GLU A 170 19.52 21.03 -4.50
CA GLU A 170 19.36 22.31 -3.81
C GLU A 170 19.35 23.42 -4.88
N GLY A 171 18.18 24.05 -5.06
CA GLY A 171 18.01 25.22 -5.91
C GLY A 171 18.57 26.49 -5.30
#